data_AF-A0A117M725-F1
#
_entry.id   AF-A0A117M725-F1
#
_cell.length_a   1.000
_cell.length_b   1.000
_cell.length_c   1.000
_cell.angle_alpha   90.00
_cell.angle_beta   90.00
_cell.angle_gamma   90.00
#
_symmetry.space_group_name_H-M   'P 1'
#
loop_
_entity.id
_entity.type
_entity.pdbx_description
1 polymer ?
#
loop_
_entity_poly.entity_id
_entity_poly.type
_entity_poly.pdbx_seq_one_letter_code
_entity_poly.pdbx_strand_id
1 'polypeptide(L)'
;MKTDRLESLSELTAKYCYENLDLDSAMLGSEYSYPNLPLCIIDTVFSIGVSYVSTRNTVDRFCRFLSTESTSESFSVSSFLSLYHSYSPQRIAVEVFGNKQRTSTVNGILKAEAVMMFSEAVRAQDIEYLKDSSSLLNNEEFEESVLSIPGQRSGISLRYFYMLIGSDNFVKPDRMILRFLQTATECESITPDLACRIVQSACELLRQSFPNLTPRLLDNIIWRFQSEEAKKNASPKKRRNHEENCRNRKIRSDEVY
;
A
#
# COMPACT_ATOMS: atom_id res chain seq x y z
N MET A 1 29.43 -4.46 -13.35
CA MET A 1 28.24 -4.15 -14.20
C MET A 1 26.91 -4.14 -13.45
N LYS A 2 26.43 -5.22 -12.79
CA LYS A 2 25.15 -5.16 -12.04
C LYS A 2 25.26 -4.42 -10.70
N THR A 3 26.39 -4.55 -10.01
CA THR A 3 26.67 -3.88 -8.72
C THR A 3 26.78 -2.37 -8.90
N ASP A 4 27.59 -1.91 -9.88
CA ASP A 4 27.80 -0.50 -10.18
C ASP A 4 26.50 0.25 -10.52
N ARG A 5 25.55 -0.43 -11.19
CA ARG A 5 24.23 0.15 -11.48
C ARG A 5 23.42 0.38 -10.21
N LEU A 6 23.36 -0.60 -9.31
CA LEU A 6 22.60 -0.46 -8.07
C LEU A 6 23.20 0.64 -7.20
N GLU A 7 24.53 0.64 -7.05
CA GLU A 7 25.26 1.64 -6.26
C GLU A 7 24.96 3.06 -6.75
N SER A 8 25.17 3.32 -8.05
CA SER A 8 24.90 4.63 -8.65
C SER A 8 23.45 5.10 -8.47
N LEU A 9 22.47 4.21 -8.68
CA LEU A 9 21.05 4.55 -8.49
C LEU A 9 20.72 4.83 -7.01
N SER A 10 21.37 4.13 -6.09
CA SER A 10 21.16 4.29 -4.64
C SER A 10 21.75 5.59 -4.13
N GLU A 11 22.93 5.99 -4.62
CA GLU A 11 23.55 7.28 -4.32
C GLU A 11 22.70 8.46 -4.82
N LEU A 12 22.22 8.40 -6.07
CA LEU A 12 21.33 9.41 -6.63
C LEU A 12 20.02 9.51 -5.83
N THR A 13 19.45 8.36 -5.46
CA THR A 13 18.24 8.31 -4.63
C THR A 13 18.48 8.89 -3.24
N ALA A 14 19.57 8.52 -2.57
CA ALA A 14 19.92 9.03 -1.25
C ALA A 14 20.12 10.55 -1.27
N LYS A 15 20.84 11.07 -2.27
CA LYS A 15 21.01 12.51 -2.48
C LYS A 15 19.66 13.21 -2.67
N TYR A 16 18.81 12.68 -3.54
CA TYR A 16 17.49 13.27 -3.80
C TYR A 16 16.59 13.25 -2.56
N CYS A 17 16.63 12.16 -1.76
CA CYS A 17 15.95 12.08 -0.47
C CYS A 17 16.42 13.19 0.48
N TYR A 18 17.74 13.36 0.62
CA TYR A 18 18.32 14.39 1.49
C TYR A 18 17.90 15.81 1.08
N GLU A 19 17.80 16.08 -0.23
CA GLU A 19 17.47 17.41 -0.75
C GLU A 19 15.97 17.74 -0.71
N ASN A 20 15.09 16.74 -0.74
CA ASN A 20 13.65 16.95 -0.98
C ASN A 20 12.73 16.43 0.13
N LEU A 21 13.21 15.57 1.03
CA LEU A 21 12.39 14.95 2.08
C LEU A 21 12.74 15.53 3.45
N ASP A 22 11.72 15.67 4.30
CA ASP A 22 11.90 15.93 5.73
C ASP A 22 12.20 14.60 6.45
N LEU A 23 13.50 14.31 6.58
CA LEU A 23 14.00 13.08 7.21
C LEU A 23 14.10 13.20 8.74
N ASP A 24 14.16 14.42 9.28
CA ASP A 24 14.30 14.67 10.73
C ASP A 24 12.97 14.49 11.48
N SER A 25 11.85 14.86 10.87
CA SER A 25 10.51 14.74 11.47
C SER A 25 9.82 13.40 11.14
N ALA A 26 10.60 12.41 10.67
CA ALA A 26 10.07 11.17 10.15
C ALA A 26 9.43 10.31 11.25
N MET A 27 8.11 10.16 11.18
CA MET A 27 7.36 9.19 11.99
C MET A 27 6.40 8.43 11.10
N LEU A 28 6.23 7.13 11.38
CA LEU A 28 5.20 6.33 10.75
C LEU A 28 3.82 6.89 11.11
N GLY A 29 2.97 7.07 10.10
CA GLY A 29 1.59 7.45 10.32
C GLY A 29 0.76 6.30 10.91
N SER A 30 -0.44 6.62 11.37
CA SER A 30 -1.39 5.65 11.94
C SER A 30 -1.76 4.53 10.96
N GLU A 31 -1.53 4.72 9.65
CA GLU A 31 -1.71 3.71 8.61
C GLU A 31 -0.88 2.42 8.80
N TYR A 32 0.17 2.45 9.63
CA TYR A 32 1.01 1.28 9.95
C TYR A 32 0.77 0.72 11.35
N SER A 33 -0.28 1.17 12.05
CA SER A 33 -0.56 0.80 13.43
C SER A 33 -1.93 0.14 13.56
N TYR A 34 -2.02 -1.12 13.14
CA TYR A 34 -3.22 -1.92 13.33
C TYR A 34 -3.17 -2.71 14.65
N PRO A 35 -4.31 -2.85 15.36
CA PRO A 35 -4.38 -3.63 16.59
C PRO A 35 -4.41 -5.14 16.36
N ASN A 36 -4.81 -5.61 15.17
CA ASN A 36 -4.97 -7.04 14.91
C ASN A 36 -4.63 -7.41 13.45
N LEU A 37 -4.35 -8.70 13.26
CA LEU A 37 -3.88 -9.26 12.00
C LEU A 37 -4.92 -9.20 10.86
N PRO A 38 -6.23 -9.41 11.13
CA PRO A 38 -7.26 -9.21 10.10
C PRO A 38 -7.25 -7.83 9.45
N LEU A 39 -7.04 -6.76 10.23
CA LEU A 39 -6.94 -5.40 9.66
C LEU A 39 -5.70 -5.24 8.76
N CYS A 40 -4.55 -5.80 9.15
CA CYS A 40 -3.37 -5.84 8.29
C CYS A 40 -3.67 -6.54 6.96
N ILE A 41 -4.33 -7.71 6.98
CA ILE A 41 -4.66 -8.49 5.78
C ILE A 41 -5.62 -7.70 4.87
N ILE A 42 -6.64 -7.07 5.43
CA ILE A 42 -7.60 -6.25 4.68
C ILE A 42 -6.87 -5.09 4.00
N ASP A 43 -6.06 -4.31 4.73
CA ASP A 43 -5.31 -3.21 4.15
C ASP A 43 -4.37 -3.72 3.04
N THR A 44 -3.60 -4.78 3.30
CA THR A 44 -2.71 -5.41 2.32
C THR A 44 -3.37 -5.65 0.98
N VAL A 45 -4.50 -6.37 0.97
CA VAL A 45 -5.18 -6.75 -0.28
C VAL A 45 -5.82 -5.54 -0.94
N PHE A 46 -6.47 -4.68 -0.17
CA PHE A 46 -7.15 -3.51 -0.71
C PHE A 46 -6.17 -2.44 -1.20
N SER A 47 -4.96 -2.33 -0.67
CA SER A 47 -3.94 -1.35 -1.05
C SER A 47 -3.18 -1.63 -2.37
N ILE A 48 -3.50 -2.71 -3.07
CA ILE A 48 -2.88 -3.02 -4.38
C ILE A 48 -3.65 -2.35 -5.53
N GLY A 49 -2.95 -1.52 -6.29
CA GLY A 49 -3.44 -0.96 -7.56
C GLY A 49 -4.53 0.12 -7.46
N VAL A 50 -4.85 0.61 -6.26
CA VAL A 50 -5.96 1.56 -6.03
C VAL A 50 -5.49 2.80 -5.27
N SER A 51 -6.38 3.76 -5.04
CA SER A 51 -6.09 4.90 -4.16
C SER A 51 -6.15 4.47 -2.70
N TYR A 52 -5.25 5.00 -1.88
CA TYR A 52 -5.23 4.69 -0.44
C TYR A 52 -6.52 5.14 0.28
N VAL A 53 -7.19 6.19 -0.22
CA VAL A 53 -8.53 6.60 0.28
C VAL A 53 -9.54 5.47 0.15
N SER A 54 -9.51 4.72 -0.96
CA SER A 54 -10.40 3.57 -1.16
C SER A 54 -10.11 2.46 -0.16
N THR A 55 -8.83 2.21 0.16
CA THR A 55 -8.45 1.21 1.17
C THR A 55 -8.92 1.61 2.56
N ARG A 56 -8.62 2.84 2.99
CA ARG A 56 -9.04 3.34 4.30
C ARG A 56 -10.55 3.24 4.48
N ASN A 57 -11.33 3.63 3.47
CA ASN A 57 -12.78 3.50 3.53
C ASN A 57 -13.24 2.05 3.73
N THR A 58 -12.56 1.06 3.15
CA THR A 58 -12.83 -0.36 3.38
C THR A 58 -12.53 -0.75 4.82
N VAL A 59 -11.33 -0.40 5.31
CA VAL A 59 -10.89 -0.68 6.69
C VAL A 59 -11.85 -0.04 7.71
N ASP A 60 -12.18 1.25 7.55
CA ASP A 60 -13.08 1.97 8.44
C ASP A 60 -14.49 1.34 8.49
N ARG A 61 -14.98 0.82 7.37
CA ARG A 61 -16.27 0.11 7.33
C ARG A 61 -16.20 -1.21 8.06
N PHE A 62 -15.11 -1.96 7.91
CA PHE A 62 -14.91 -3.18 8.67
C PHE A 62 -14.79 -2.90 10.18
N CYS A 63 -14.05 -1.86 10.58
CA CYS A 63 -13.99 -1.45 11.99
C CYS A 63 -15.38 -1.09 12.53
N ARG A 64 -16.18 -0.33 11.77
CA ARG A 64 -17.57 -0.01 12.14
C ARG A 64 -18.46 -1.25 12.25
N PHE A 65 -18.23 -2.26 11.41
CA PHE A 65 -18.95 -3.53 11.48
C PHE A 65 -18.61 -4.32 12.76
N LEU A 66 -17.31 -4.40 13.11
CA LEU A 66 -16.84 -5.07 14.33
C LEU A 66 -17.11 -4.29 15.63
N SER A 67 -17.39 -2.98 15.53
CA SER A 67 -17.57 -2.11 16.69
C SER A 67 -16.36 -2.16 17.63
N THR A 68 -16.53 -2.47 18.91
CA THR A 68 -15.44 -2.49 19.89
C THR A 68 -14.40 -3.59 19.65
N GLU A 69 -14.73 -4.64 18.90
CA GLU A 69 -13.77 -5.70 18.58
C GLU A 69 -12.68 -5.21 17.60
N SER A 70 -12.95 -4.16 16.82
CA SER A 70 -11.98 -3.66 15.84
C SER A 70 -10.70 -3.12 16.49
N THR A 71 -10.79 -2.66 17.74
CA THR A 71 -9.64 -2.15 18.52
C THR A 71 -9.02 -3.22 19.41
N SER A 72 -9.57 -4.44 19.41
CA SER A 72 -9.07 -5.53 20.25
C SER A 72 -7.88 -6.21 19.58
N GLU A 73 -6.77 -6.33 20.32
CA GLU A 73 -5.63 -7.17 19.93
C GLU A 73 -5.96 -8.66 20.00
N SER A 74 -7.04 -9.02 20.69
CA SER A 74 -7.54 -10.39 20.81
C SER A 74 -8.50 -10.80 19.68
N PHE A 75 -8.75 -9.92 18.70
CA PHE A 75 -9.52 -10.30 17.51
C PHE A 75 -8.67 -11.20 16.59
N SER A 76 -8.93 -12.51 16.64
CA SER A 76 -8.13 -13.51 15.95
C SER A 76 -8.48 -13.63 14.46
N VAL A 77 -7.57 -14.20 13.69
CA VAL A 77 -7.83 -14.60 12.30
C VAL A 77 -9.00 -15.62 12.20
N SER A 78 -9.30 -16.36 13.26
CA SER A 78 -10.31 -17.43 13.29
C SER A 78 -11.68 -16.82 13.41
N SER A 79 -11.80 -15.87 14.34
CA SER A 79 -13.00 -15.05 14.48
C SER A 79 -13.29 -14.32 13.17
N PHE A 80 -12.26 -13.82 12.50
CA PHE A 80 -12.41 -13.19 11.19
C PHE A 80 -12.88 -14.18 10.11
N LEU A 81 -12.27 -15.35 9.99
CA LEU A 81 -12.67 -16.40 9.05
C LEU A 81 -14.09 -16.93 9.33
N SER A 82 -14.54 -16.93 10.58
CA SER A 82 -15.91 -17.32 10.94
C SER A 82 -16.98 -16.43 10.28
N LEU A 83 -16.65 -15.17 9.97
CA LEU A 83 -17.53 -14.28 9.20
C LEU A 83 -17.76 -14.84 7.80
N TYR A 84 -16.76 -15.46 7.19
CA TYR A 84 -16.88 -16.07 5.85
C TYR A 84 -17.69 -17.37 5.84
N HIS A 85 -17.88 -18.02 6.99
CA HIS A 85 -18.85 -19.12 7.12
C HIS A 85 -20.30 -18.61 7.11
N SER A 86 -20.53 -17.41 7.65
CA SER A 86 -21.86 -16.78 7.73
C SER A 86 -22.20 -15.94 6.49
N TYR A 87 -21.18 -15.37 5.85
CA TYR A 87 -21.29 -14.47 4.70
C TYR A 87 -20.38 -14.97 3.58
N SER A 88 -20.92 -15.17 2.38
CA SER A 88 -20.05 -15.44 1.22
C SER A 88 -19.11 -14.25 0.94
N PRO A 89 -17.98 -14.45 0.24
CA PRO A 89 -17.11 -13.35 -0.16
C PRO A 89 -17.82 -12.20 -0.87
N GLN A 90 -18.87 -12.50 -1.64
CA GLN A 90 -19.72 -11.50 -2.30
C GLN A 90 -20.49 -10.66 -1.29
N ARG A 91 -21.06 -11.30 -0.26
CA ARG A 91 -21.78 -10.60 0.81
C ARG A 91 -20.83 -9.76 1.66
N ILE A 92 -19.68 -10.29 2.06
CA ILE A 92 -18.63 -9.52 2.75
C ILE A 92 -18.24 -8.28 1.92
N ALA A 93 -18.03 -8.43 0.61
CA ALA A 93 -17.69 -7.31 -0.28
C ALA A 93 -18.76 -6.21 -0.29
N VAL A 94 -20.05 -6.56 -0.21
CA VAL A 94 -21.16 -5.60 -0.29
C VAL A 94 -21.53 -5.03 1.07
N GLU A 95 -21.78 -5.91 2.04
CA GLU A 95 -22.42 -5.61 3.32
C GLU A 95 -21.41 -5.12 4.36
N VAL A 96 -20.16 -5.63 4.30
CA VAL A 96 -19.13 -5.34 5.30
C VAL A 96 -18.13 -4.33 4.75
N PHE A 97 -17.47 -4.64 3.64
CA PHE A 97 -16.45 -3.76 3.05
C PHE A 97 -17.06 -2.61 2.23
N GLY A 98 -18.26 -2.81 1.67
CA GLY A 98 -18.85 -1.91 0.69
C GLY A 98 -17.93 -1.66 -0.52
N ASN A 99 -17.08 -2.62 -0.86
CA ASN A 99 -16.06 -2.52 -1.89
C ASN A 99 -15.99 -3.85 -2.68
N LYS A 100 -16.41 -3.79 -3.94
CA LYS A 100 -16.45 -4.94 -4.88
C LYS A 100 -15.26 -4.97 -5.84
N GLN A 101 -14.17 -4.27 -5.51
CA GLN A 101 -12.97 -4.29 -6.33
C GLN A 101 -12.44 -5.71 -6.50
N ARG A 102 -11.79 -5.95 -7.64
CA ARG A 102 -11.18 -7.22 -7.99
C ARG A 102 -9.66 -7.10 -7.92
N THR A 103 -8.98 -8.23 -7.74
CA THR A 103 -7.51 -8.28 -7.74
C THR A 103 -6.91 -7.98 -9.11
N SER A 104 -7.69 -8.20 -10.18
CA SER A 104 -7.36 -7.84 -11.56
C SER A 104 -8.64 -7.57 -12.36
N THR A 105 -8.53 -6.68 -13.35
CA THR A 105 -9.59 -6.43 -14.35
C THR A 105 -9.80 -7.62 -15.29
N VAL A 106 -8.77 -8.45 -15.47
CA VAL A 106 -8.79 -9.67 -16.29
C VAL A 106 -8.60 -10.87 -15.38
N ASN A 107 -9.58 -11.76 -15.32
CA ASN A 107 -9.54 -13.02 -14.55
C ASN A 107 -9.20 -12.89 -13.05
N GLY A 108 -9.30 -11.69 -12.47
CA GLY A 108 -9.11 -11.52 -11.02
C GLY A 108 -10.21 -12.24 -10.21
N ILE A 109 -10.13 -12.17 -8.90
CA ILE A 109 -11.22 -12.53 -7.98
C ILE A 109 -11.67 -11.28 -7.22
N LEU A 110 -12.76 -11.36 -6.45
CA LEU A 110 -13.09 -10.25 -5.54
C LEU A 110 -11.96 -10.07 -4.53
N LYS A 111 -11.62 -8.82 -4.19
CA LYS A 111 -10.64 -8.56 -3.13
C LYS A 111 -11.10 -9.12 -1.78
N ALA A 112 -12.42 -9.16 -1.53
CA ALA A 112 -12.96 -9.83 -0.35
C ALA A 112 -12.67 -11.34 -0.32
N GLU A 113 -12.65 -11.99 -1.48
CA GLU A 113 -12.28 -13.41 -1.63
C GLU A 113 -10.77 -13.60 -1.44
N ALA A 114 -9.95 -12.71 -2.01
CA ALA A 114 -8.51 -12.72 -1.80
C ALA A 114 -8.13 -12.48 -0.31
N VAL A 115 -8.88 -11.65 0.42
CA VAL A 115 -8.71 -11.46 1.88
C VAL A 115 -8.98 -12.75 2.65
N MET A 116 -10.01 -13.51 2.26
CA MET A 116 -10.31 -14.81 2.86
C MET A 116 -9.16 -15.79 2.64
N MET A 117 -8.73 -15.96 1.38
CA MET A 117 -7.62 -16.86 1.03
C MET A 117 -6.30 -16.47 1.71
N PHE A 118 -6.02 -15.17 1.84
CA PHE A 118 -4.84 -14.70 2.56
C PHE A 118 -4.94 -15.04 4.05
N SER A 119 -6.12 -14.87 4.65
CA SER A 119 -6.39 -15.23 6.05
C SER A 119 -6.27 -16.74 6.28
N GLU A 120 -6.69 -17.57 5.33
CA GLU A 120 -6.48 -19.02 5.34
C GLU A 120 -4.99 -19.39 5.25
N ALA A 121 -4.22 -18.70 4.39
CA ALA A 121 -2.77 -18.90 4.31
C ALA A 121 -2.05 -18.57 5.63
N VAL A 122 -2.46 -17.49 6.31
CA VAL A 122 -1.96 -17.14 7.66
C VAL A 122 -2.36 -18.21 8.68
N ARG A 123 -3.63 -18.63 8.65
CA ARG A 123 -4.19 -19.66 9.55
C ARG A 123 -3.47 -20.99 9.43
N ALA A 124 -3.08 -21.39 8.22
CA ALA A 124 -2.38 -22.65 7.96
C ALA A 124 -1.00 -22.72 8.64
N GLN A 125 -0.45 -21.57 9.07
CA GLN A 125 0.79 -21.47 9.84
C GLN A 125 0.55 -21.42 11.36
N ASP A 126 -0.66 -21.75 11.82
CA ASP A 126 -1.09 -21.69 13.23
C ASP A 126 -0.96 -20.28 13.87
N ILE A 127 -1.08 -19.21 13.05
CA ILE A 127 -1.02 -17.83 13.51
C ILE A 127 -2.43 -17.22 13.68
N GLU A 128 -2.68 -16.74 14.91
CA GLU A 128 -3.94 -16.12 15.31
C GLU A 128 -3.89 -14.60 15.38
N TYR A 129 -2.80 -14.08 15.95
CA TYR A 129 -2.71 -12.71 16.46
C TYR A 129 -1.52 -11.97 15.88
N LEU A 130 -1.60 -10.64 15.85
CA LEU A 130 -0.56 -9.79 15.30
C LEU A 130 0.78 -9.95 16.03
N LYS A 131 0.77 -10.08 17.35
CA LYS A 131 1.97 -10.27 18.17
C LYS A 131 2.79 -11.51 17.81
N ASP A 132 2.15 -12.54 17.23
CA ASP A 132 2.77 -13.82 16.89
C ASP A 132 3.18 -13.89 15.41
N SER A 133 2.89 -12.84 14.63
CA SER A 133 3.01 -12.84 13.16
C SER A 133 4.44 -12.76 12.62
N SER A 134 5.44 -12.50 13.47
CA SER A 134 6.85 -12.41 13.04
C SER A 134 7.38 -13.72 12.45
N SER A 135 6.81 -14.87 12.83
CA SER A 135 7.16 -16.18 12.29
C SER A 135 6.74 -16.37 10.82
N LEU A 136 5.87 -15.52 10.29
CA LEU A 136 5.47 -15.54 8.88
C LEU A 136 6.58 -15.00 7.97
N LEU A 137 7.54 -14.23 8.51
CA LEU A 137 8.63 -13.65 7.73
C LEU A 137 9.55 -14.76 7.20
N ASN A 138 9.75 -14.77 5.87
CA ASN A 138 10.57 -15.76 5.16
C ASN A 138 10.08 -17.21 5.33
N ASN A 139 8.81 -17.42 5.65
CA ASN A 139 8.20 -18.74 5.65
C ASN A 139 7.80 -19.11 4.22
N GLU A 140 8.59 -19.97 3.56
CA GLU A 140 8.39 -20.32 2.15
C GLU A 140 6.99 -20.88 1.85
N GLU A 141 6.45 -21.74 2.71
CA GLU A 141 5.11 -22.33 2.53
C GLU A 141 4.01 -21.26 2.57
N PHE A 142 4.12 -20.33 3.52
CA PHE A 142 3.22 -19.18 3.61
C PHE A 142 3.33 -18.28 2.38
N GLU A 143 4.56 -17.96 1.95
CA GLU A 143 4.80 -17.11 0.79
C GLU A 143 4.24 -17.73 -0.49
N GLU A 144 4.50 -19.01 -0.74
CA GLU A 144 3.94 -19.75 -1.87
C GLU A 144 2.41 -19.74 -1.86
N SER A 145 1.81 -19.96 -0.69
CA SER A 145 0.36 -19.90 -0.51
C SER A 145 -0.20 -18.53 -0.88
N VAL A 146 0.40 -17.44 -0.40
CA VAL A 146 -0.02 -16.07 -0.73
C VAL A 146 0.19 -15.74 -2.20
N LEU A 147 1.32 -16.14 -2.78
CA LEU A 147 1.65 -15.88 -4.19
C LEU A 147 0.75 -16.66 -5.16
N SER A 148 0.15 -17.77 -4.71
CA SER A 148 -0.83 -18.54 -5.48
C SER A 148 -2.19 -17.84 -5.61
N ILE A 149 -2.52 -16.89 -4.72
CA ILE A 149 -3.79 -16.16 -4.74
C ILE A 149 -3.91 -15.34 -6.04
N PRO A 150 -5.02 -15.43 -6.78
CA PRO A 150 -5.19 -14.69 -8.03
C PRO A 150 -4.95 -13.19 -7.88
N GLY A 151 -3.94 -12.68 -8.59
CA GLY A 151 -3.52 -11.27 -8.57
C GLY A 151 -2.44 -10.92 -7.53
N GLN A 152 -1.92 -11.89 -6.78
CA GLN A 152 -0.86 -11.67 -5.77
C GLN A 152 0.53 -12.20 -6.17
N ARG A 153 0.66 -12.87 -7.31
CA ARG A 153 1.91 -13.49 -7.82
C ARG A 153 3.14 -12.58 -7.84
N SER A 154 2.98 -11.25 -7.93
CA SER A 154 4.12 -10.32 -7.92
C SER A 154 4.81 -10.19 -6.55
N GLY A 155 4.15 -10.63 -5.48
CA GLY A 155 4.63 -10.48 -4.10
C GLY A 155 4.66 -9.04 -3.59
N ILE A 156 4.03 -8.09 -4.29
CA ILE A 156 3.95 -6.70 -3.82
C ILE A 156 3.09 -6.60 -2.54
N SER A 157 1.97 -7.33 -2.51
CA SER A 157 1.12 -7.44 -1.33
C SER A 157 1.83 -8.10 -0.17
N LEU A 158 2.57 -9.18 -0.41
CA LEU A 158 3.34 -9.88 0.61
C LEU A 158 4.38 -8.95 1.28
N ARG A 159 5.17 -8.22 0.49
CA ARG A 159 6.12 -7.22 1.03
C ARG A 159 5.41 -6.15 1.86
N TYR A 160 4.26 -5.66 1.39
CA TYR A 160 3.49 -4.66 2.12
C TYR A 160 2.85 -5.23 3.40
N PHE A 161 2.40 -6.48 3.38
CA PHE A 161 1.93 -7.18 4.58
C PHE A 161 3.03 -7.26 5.63
N TYR A 162 4.26 -7.60 5.25
CA TYR A 162 5.41 -7.60 6.15
C TYR A 162 5.68 -6.24 6.78
N MET A 163 5.49 -5.14 6.03
CA MET A 163 5.58 -3.79 6.59
C MET A 163 4.48 -3.51 7.63
N LEU A 164 3.24 -3.97 7.38
CA LEU A 164 2.10 -3.79 8.28
C LEU A 164 2.21 -4.62 9.56
N ILE A 165 2.84 -5.80 9.50
CA ILE A 165 3.08 -6.63 10.69
C ILE A 165 4.35 -6.24 11.46
N GLY A 166 4.99 -5.12 11.10
CA GLY A 166 6.07 -4.53 11.89
C GLY A 166 7.47 -4.67 11.33
N SER A 167 7.66 -5.31 10.17
CA SER A 167 9.01 -5.48 9.60
C SER A 167 9.53 -4.17 9.01
N ASP A 168 10.66 -3.69 9.52
CA ASP A 168 11.29 -2.45 9.10
C ASP A 168 12.12 -2.57 7.80
N ASN A 169 12.36 -3.79 7.33
CA ASN A 169 13.29 -4.07 6.23
C ASN A 169 12.64 -4.09 4.85
N PHE A 170 11.30 -4.05 4.78
CA PHE A 170 10.56 -4.14 3.52
C PHE A 170 10.15 -2.77 2.99
N VAL A 171 10.03 -2.73 1.66
CA VAL A 171 9.58 -1.59 0.86
C VAL A 171 8.46 -2.12 -0.03
N LYS A 172 7.42 -1.32 -0.25
CA LYS A 172 6.35 -1.66 -1.18
C LYS A 172 6.67 -1.02 -2.53
N PRO A 173 7.12 -1.77 -3.54
CA PRO A 173 7.53 -1.20 -4.82
C PRO A 173 6.32 -0.87 -5.70
N ASP A 174 5.47 0.05 -5.23
CA ASP A 174 4.29 0.51 -5.94
C ASP A 174 4.60 1.68 -6.87
N ARG A 175 3.55 2.24 -7.49
CA ARG A 175 3.70 3.33 -8.44
C ARG A 175 4.28 4.61 -7.81
N MET A 176 4.13 4.84 -6.51
CA MET A 176 4.68 6.02 -5.85
C MET A 176 6.18 5.86 -5.68
N ILE A 177 6.64 4.71 -5.18
CA ILE A 177 8.07 4.39 -5.08
C ILE A 177 8.71 4.44 -6.48
N LEU A 178 8.12 3.75 -7.46
CA LEU A 178 8.68 3.72 -8.82
C LEU A 178 8.80 5.12 -9.43
N ARG A 179 7.77 5.96 -9.31
CA ARG A 179 7.82 7.35 -9.80
C ARG A 179 8.89 8.17 -9.10
N PHE A 180 9.00 8.03 -7.78
CA PHE A 180 10.01 8.75 -7.01
C PHE A 180 11.42 8.38 -7.47
N LEU A 181 11.69 7.08 -7.61
CA LEU A 181 12.99 6.61 -8.08
C LEU A 181 13.28 7.04 -9.52
N GLN A 182 12.28 6.99 -10.41
CA GLN A 182 12.43 7.47 -11.79
C GLN A 182 12.78 8.96 -11.84
N THR A 183 12.17 9.79 -11.00
CA THR A 183 12.51 11.21 -10.88
C THR A 183 13.90 11.41 -10.28
N ALA A 184 14.22 10.72 -9.19
CA ALA A 184 15.50 10.87 -8.49
C ALA A 184 16.70 10.42 -9.32
N THR A 185 16.52 9.42 -10.20
CA THR A 185 17.61 8.77 -10.92
C THR A 185 17.60 9.02 -12.43
N GLU A 186 16.56 9.67 -12.96
CA GLU A 186 16.30 9.82 -14.40
C GLU A 186 16.27 8.48 -15.16
N CYS A 187 16.06 7.36 -14.45
CA CYS A 187 16.06 6.02 -15.02
C CYS A 187 14.62 5.48 -15.16
N GLU A 188 14.12 5.37 -16.38
CA GLU A 188 12.76 4.86 -16.62
C GLU A 188 12.61 3.34 -16.35
N SER A 189 13.69 2.58 -16.49
CA SER A 189 13.69 1.10 -16.46
C SER A 189 13.99 0.53 -15.07
N ILE A 190 13.11 0.78 -14.11
CA ILE A 190 13.21 0.27 -12.73
C ILE A 190 12.16 -0.82 -12.52
N THR A 191 12.61 -2.05 -12.26
CA THR A 191 11.72 -3.17 -11.90
C THR A 191 11.34 -3.08 -10.41
N PRO A 192 10.22 -3.71 -9.99
CA PRO A 192 9.84 -3.71 -8.57
C PRO A 192 10.91 -4.27 -7.62
N ASP A 193 11.62 -5.32 -8.03
CA ASP A 193 12.72 -5.89 -7.25
C ASP A 193 13.90 -4.92 -7.12
N LEU A 194 14.28 -4.29 -8.24
CA LEU A 194 15.34 -3.29 -8.24
C LEU A 194 14.95 -2.07 -7.39
N ALA A 195 13.68 -1.64 -7.42
CA ALA A 195 13.17 -0.54 -6.61
C ALA A 195 13.37 -0.81 -5.11
N CYS A 196 13.01 -2.01 -4.62
CA CYS A 196 13.25 -2.39 -3.23
C CYS A 196 14.73 -2.26 -2.86
N ARG A 197 15.62 -2.80 -3.70
CA ARG A 197 17.07 -2.79 -3.46
C ARG A 197 17.65 -1.37 -3.46
N ILE A 198 17.20 -0.50 -4.36
CA ILE A 198 17.61 0.91 -4.40
C ILE A 198 17.20 1.61 -3.11
N VAL A 199 15.94 1.46 -2.67
CA VAL A 199 15.46 2.12 -1.44
C VAL A 199 16.18 1.59 -0.20
N GLN A 200 16.42 0.28 -0.11
CA GLN A 200 17.18 -0.33 0.98
C GLN A 200 18.62 0.20 1.04
N SER A 201 19.33 0.22 -0.08
CA SER A 201 20.71 0.70 -0.14
C SER A 201 20.80 2.21 0.07
N ALA A 202 19.87 3.00 -0.47
CA ALA A 202 19.77 4.43 -0.19
C ALA A 202 19.52 4.70 1.31
N CYS A 203 18.69 3.89 1.97
CA CYS A 203 18.48 3.96 3.41
C CYS A 203 19.79 3.70 4.18
N GLU A 204 20.61 2.74 3.76
CA GLU A 204 21.91 2.47 4.40
C GLU A 204 22.87 3.66 4.31
N LEU A 205 22.91 4.34 3.15
CA LEU A 205 23.71 5.56 2.97
C LEU A 205 23.21 6.68 3.89
N LEU A 206 21.91 6.89 3.95
CA LEU A 206 21.28 7.96 4.75
C LEU A 206 21.43 7.73 6.26
N ARG A 207 21.53 6.48 6.73
CA ARG A 207 21.68 6.16 8.16
C ARG A 207 22.90 6.79 8.82
N GLN A 208 23.93 7.16 8.05
CA GLN A 208 25.08 7.89 8.58
C GLN A 208 24.66 9.23 9.21
N SER A 209 23.64 9.89 8.64
CA SER A 209 23.07 11.15 9.14
C SER A 209 21.76 10.95 9.91
N PHE A 210 21.02 9.87 9.61
CA PHE A 210 19.71 9.56 10.22
C PHE A 210 19.70 8.13 10.80
N PRO A 211 20.30 7.89 11.97
CA PRO A 211 20.54 6.53 12.49
C PRO A 211 19.29 5.66 12.67
N ASN A 212 18.13 6.29 12.93
CA ASN A 212 16.86 5.59 13.15
C ASN A 212 16.08 5.31 11.85
N LEU A 213 16.62 5.71 10.68
CA LEU A 213 15.95 5.50 9.41
C LEU A 213 15.92 4.01 9.05
N THR A 214 14.75 3.53 8.64
CA THR A 214 14.53 2.17 8.16
C THR A 214 13.96 2.19 6.73
N PRO A 215 14.13 1.12 5.93
CA PRO A 215 13.50 1.02 4.62
C PRO A 215 11.99 1.25 4.68
N ARG A 216 11.30 0.70 5.70
CA ARG A 216 9.86 0.93 5.91
C ARG A 216 9.54 2.40 6.18
N LEU A 217 10.34 3.07 7.02
CA LEU A 217 10.13 4.49 7.32
C LEU A 217 10.39 5.35 6.08
N LEU A 218 11.47 5.07 5.34
CA LEU A 218 11.80 5.77 4.10
C LEU A 218 10.71 5.60 3.03
N ASP A 219 10.16 4.39 2.88
CA ASP A 219 9.00 4.12 2.02
C ASP A 219 7.81 5.04 2.38
N ASN A 220 7.46 5.12 3.67
CA ASN A 220 6.37 5.99 4.12
C ASN A 220 6.63 7.47 3.81
N ILE A 221 7.86 7.97 4.04
CA ILE A 221 8.22 9.36 3.75
C ILE A 221 8.08 9.64 2.25
N ILE A 222 8.63 8.77 1.40
CA ILE A 222 8.53 8.88 -0.07
C ILE A 222 7.06 8.87 -0.50
N TRP A 223 6.26 7.96 0.06
CA TRP A 223 4.84 7.85 -0.26
C TRP A 223 4.06 9.11 0.13
N ARG A 224 4.36 9.71 1.29
CA ARG A 224 3.75 10.97 1.74
C ARG A 224 4.11 12.12 0.80
N PHE A 225 5.39 12.25 0.47
CA PHE A 225 5.89 13.24 -0.49
C PHE A 225 5.14 13.13 -1.83
N GLN A 226 5.11 11.95 -2.43
CA GLN A 226 4.43 11.70 -3.71
C GLN A 226 2.91 11.96 -3.64
N SER A 227 2.29 11.61 -2.51
CA SER A 227 0.86 11.84 -2.30
C SER A 227 0.52 13.33 -2.19
N GLU A 228 1.39 14.14 -1.60
CA GLU A 228 1.23 15.59 -1.50
C GLU A 228 1.47 16.28 -2.85
N GLU A 229 2.51 15.87 -3.59
CA GLU A 229 2.75 16.36 -4.94
C GLU A 229 1.57 16.09 -5.88
N ALA A 230 0.99 14.89 -5.82
CA ALA A 230 -0.20 14.55 -6.60
C ALA A 230 -1.40 15.46 -6.29
N LYS A 231 -1.60 15.82 -5.01
CA LYS A 231 -2.66 16.77 -4.59
C LYS A 231 -2.38 18.19 -5.09
N LYS A 232 -1.13 18.66 -4.97
CA LYS A 232 -0.70 19.97 -5.47
C LYS A 232 -0.91 20.04 -6.99
N ASN A 233 -0.53 19.02 -7.75
CA ASN A 233 -0.67 18.97 -9.21
C ASN A 233 -2.12 18.80 -9.71
N ALA A 234 -3.03 18.26 -8.89
CA ALA A 234 -4.46 18.17 -9.21
C ALA A 234 -5.21 19.51 -9.04
N SER A 235 -4.70 20.41 -8.19
CA SER A 235 -5.35 21.66 -7.81
C SER A 235 -5.41 22.74 -8.91
N PRO A 236 -4.39 22.92 -9.80
CA PRO A 236 -4.43 23.90 -10.90
C PRO A 236 -5.38 23.51 -12.04
N LYS A 237 -5.58 22.20 -12.29
CA LYS A 237 -6.37 21.72 -13.44
C LYS A 237 -7.89 21.90 -13.26
N LYS A 238 -8.39 21.99 -12.02
CA LYS A 238 -9.82 22.23 -11.76
C LYS A 238 -10.26 23.69 -11.97
N ARG A 239 -9.36 24.68 -11.79
CA ARG A 239 -9.70 26.11 -11.98
C ARG A 239 -9.82 26.51 -13.45
N ARG A 240 -8.91 26.03 -14.31
CA ARG A 240 -8.98 26.31 -15.76
C ARG A 240 -10.24 25.74 -16.43
N ASN A 241 -10.63 24.51 -16.09
CA ASN A 241 -11.82 23.87 -16.68
C ASN A 241 -13.15 24.49 -16.22
N HIS A 242 -13.19 25.18 -15.07
CA HIS A 242 -14.40 25.88 -14.62
C HIS A 242 -14.51 27.28 -15.27
N GLU A 243 -13.40 27.99 -15.44
CA GLU A 243 -13.40 29.32 -16.09
C GLU A 243 -13.64 29.23 -17.61
N GLU A 244 -13.07 28.24 -18.30
CA GLU A 244 -13.34 28.00 -19.73
C GLU A 244 -14.78 27.54 -19.98
N ASN A 245 -15.34 26.67 -19.13
CA ASN A 245 -16.75 26.26 -19.25
C ASN A 245 -17.74 27.39 -18.91
N CYS A 246 -17.41 28.29 -17.98
CA CYS A 246 -18.23 29.47 -17.72
C CYS A 246 -18.15 30.51 -18.84
N ARG A 247 -16.99 30.67 -19.51
CA ARG A 247 -16.86 31.55 -20.68
C ARG A 247 -17.62 31.01 -21.90
N ASN A 248 -17.53 29.72 -22.18
CA ASN A 248 -18.23 29.11 -23.32
C ASN A 248 -19.76 29.06 -23.16
N ARG A 249 -20.29 29.11 -21.94
CA ARG A 249 -21.75 29.24 -21.69
C ARG A 249 -22.30 30.64 -21.92
N LYS A 250 -21.49 31.70 -21.79
CA LYS A 250 -21.93 33.09 -22.02
C LYS A 250 -21.97 33.50 -23.49
N ILE A 251 -21.34 32.74 -24.39
CA ILE A 251 -21.27 33.08 -25.82
C ILE A 251 -22.45 32.46 -26.61
N ARG A 252 -23.13 31.44 -26.07
CA ARG A 252 -24.19 30.70 -26.77
C ARG A 252 -25.62 31.21 -26.53
N SER A 253 -25.81 32.33 -25.84
CA SER A 253 -27.14 32.85 -25.48
C SER A 253 -27.71 33.94 -26.42
N ASP A 254 -26.98 34.37 -27.45
CA ASP A 254 -27.34 35.55 -28.25
C ASP A 254 -27.65 35.26 -29.73
N GLU A 255 -28.08 34.05 -30.09
CA GLU A 255 -28.61 33.78 -31.43
C GLU A 255 -29.93 33.00 -31.36
N VAL A 256 -31.02 33.74 -31.15
CA VAL A 256 -32.37 33.36 -31.58
C VAL A 256 -33.06 34.59 -32.15
N TYR A 257 -33.10 34.68 -33.48
CA TYR A 257 -34.19 35.28 -34.25
C TYR A 257 -34.41 34.43 -35.50
#